data_AF-A0A3D3PRT7-F1
#
_entry.id   AF-A0A3D3PRT7-F1
#
_cell.length_a   1.000
_cell.length_b   1.000
_cell.length_c   1.000
_cell.angle_alpha   90.00
_cell.angle_beta   90.00
_cell.angle_gamma   90.00
#
_symmetry.space_group_name_H-M   'P 1'
#
loop_
_entity.id
_entity.type
_entity.pdbx_description
1 polymer ?
#
loop_
_entity_poly.entity_id
_entity_poly.type
_entity_poly.pdbx_seq_one_letter_code
_entity_poly.pdbx_strand_id
1 'polypeptide(L)'
;MNTKSSMLPKALRYPVSAYDQKSAMIFLAPMMLVLMVIAVFPIVYSLWISLFDLKLTRPNRAPFVWFDNYALIFHDPMFWSSVGRTTSFTLMSVACIMFIAMLMALLLNEKFRGRRILST
;
A
#
# COMPACT_ATOMS: atom_id res chain seq x y z
N MET A 1 23.57 9.56 -47.84
CA MET A 1 22.49 10.56 -48.00
C MET A 1 21.19 9.80 -48.17
N ASN A 2 20.33 9.77 -47.13
CA ASN A 2 18.91 9.35 -47.14
C ASN A 2 18.61 7.89 -47.57
N THR A 3 17.57 7.14 -47.17
CA THR A 3 16.30 7.35 -46.47
C THR A 3 15.66 5.96 -46.37
N LYS A 4 15.06 5.56 -45.24
CA LYS A 4 13.81 4.75 -45.11
C LYS A 4 13.67 4.13 -43.71
N SER A 5 13.33 5.02 -42.77
CA SER A 5 12.65 4.71 -41.51
C SER A 5 11.14 4.73 -41.76
N SER A 6 10.52 3.63 -42.21
CA SER A 6 9.08 3.69 -42.58
C SER A 6 8.28 2.38 -42.57
N MET A 7 8.67 1.33 -41.84
CA MET A 7 7.86 0.10 -41.84
C MET A 7 7.72 -0.50 -40.44
N LEU A 8 6.96 0.18 -39.57
CA LEU A 8 6.25 -0.51 -38.49
C LEU A 8 4.75 -0.18 -38.63
N PRO A 9 3.88 -1.19 -38.85
CA PRO A 9 2.46 -0.95 -38.96
C PRO A 9 1.93 -0.40 -37.62
N LYS A 10 1.21 0.71 -37.70
CA LYS A 10 0.50 1.39 -36.60
C LYS A 10 -0.70 0.57 -36.06
N ALA A 11 -0.71 -0.73 -36.31
CA ALA A 11 -1.82 -1.62 -36.02
C ALA A 11 -1.83 -1.97 -34.53
N LEU A 12 -3.01 -1.87 -33.92
CA LEU A 12 -3.34 -2.17 -32.51
C LEU A 12 -3.26 -1.01 -31.50
N ARG A 13 -3.48 0.24 -31.93
CA ARG A 13 -4.09 1.22 -31.04
C ARG A 13 -5.60 0.98 -30.99
N TYR A 14 -6.07 0.11 -30.10
CA TYR A 14 -7.51 0.04 -29.76
C TYR A 14 -7.87 1.34 -29.04
N PRO A 15 -8.70 2.23 -29.63
CA PRO A 15 -9.24 3.34 -28.88
C PRO A 15 -10.24 2.74 -27.87
N VAL A 16 -9.86 2.72 -26.59
CA VAL A 16 -10.78 2.31 -25.52
C VAL A 16 -11.94 3.30 -25.55
N SER A 17 -13.04 2.88 -26.15
CA SER A 17 -14.24 3.71 -26.28
C SER A 17 -14.73 4.03 -24.87
N ALA A 18 -15.13 5.28 -24.60
CA ALA A 18 -15.66 5.67 -23.30
C ALA A 18 -16.89 4.84 -22.87
N TYR A 19 -17.59 4.22 -23.83
CA TYR A 19 -18.67 3.26 -23.59
C TYR A 19 -18.18 1.94 -22.96
N ASP A 20 -16.95 1.53 -23.28
CA ASP A 20 -16.32 0.32 -22.74
C ASP A 20 -15.90 0.53 -21.27
N GLN A 21 -15.45 1.74 -20.93
CA GLN A 21 -15.06 2.09 -19.55
C GLN A 21 -16.25 2.10 -18.58
N LYS A 22 -17.40 2.69 -18.97
CA LYS A 22 -18.60 2.70 -18.11
C LYS A 22 -19.14 1.29 -17.88
N SER A 23 -19.17 0.47 -18.93
CA SER A 23 -19.60 -0.93 -18.85
C SER A 23 -18.67 -1.73 -17.94
N ALA A 24 -17.35 -1.61 -18.14
CA ALA A 24 -16.35 -2.24 -17.29
C ALA A 24 -16.49 -1.82 -15.80
N MET A 25 -16.80 -0.55 -15.53
CA MET A 25 -16.97 -0.07 -14.17
C MET A 25 -18.23 -0.64 -13.49
N ILE A 26 -19.32 -0.84 -14.23
CA ILE A 26 -20.54 -1.49 -13.70
C ILE A 26 -20.30 -2.96 -13.39
N PHE A 27 -19.55 -3.68 -14.23
CA PHE A 27 -19.15 -5.07 -13.95
C PHE A 27 -18.17 -5.19 -12.78
N LEU A 28 -17.29 -4.20 -12.61
CA LEU A 28 -16.33 -4.16 -11.51
C LEU A 28 -16.95 -3.68 -10.18
N ALA A 29 -18.01 -2.85 -10.25
CA ALA A 29 -18.69 -2.26 -9.10
C ALA A 29 -19.08 -3.26 -8.00
N PRO A 30 -19.72 -4.43 -8.26
CA PRO A 30 -20.07 -5.36 -7.20
C PRO A 30 -18.85 -5.93 -6.47
N MET A 31 -17.78 -6.24 -7.20
CA MET A 31 -16.53 -6.72 -6.59
C MET A 31 -15.88 -5.61 -5.74
N MET A 32 -15.80 -4.40 -6.27
CA MET A 32 -15.25 -3.24 -5.56
C MET A 32 -16.04 -2.91 -4.30
N LEU A 33 -17.37 -3.00 -4.36
CA LEU A 33 -18.24 -2.79 -3.20
C LEU A 33 -17.96 -3.83 -2.13
N VAL A 34 -17.87 -5.11 -2.49
CA VAL A 34 -17.56 -6.18 -1.54
C VAL A 34 -16.19 -5.96 -0.89
N LEU A 35 -15.16 -5.65 -1.69
CA LEU A 35 -13.82 -5.35 -1.17
C LEU A 35 -13.82 -4.13 -0.23
N MET A 36 -14.53 -3.08 -0.61
CA MET A 36 -14.65 -1.87 0.20
C MET A 36 -15.36 -2.17 1.52
N VAL A 37 -16.46 -2.90 1.50
CA VAL A 37 -17.18 -3.28 2.73
C VAL A 37 -16.26 -4.12 3.63
N ILE A 38 -15.59 -5.15 3.10
CA ILE A 38 -14.71 -6.01 3.89
C ILE A 38 -13.51 -5.25 4.45
N ALA A 39 -12.94 -4.30 3.70
CA ALA A 39 -11.80 -3.51 4.15
C ALA A 39 -12.19 -2.40 5.13
N VAL A 40 -13.30 -1.70 4.88
CA VAL A 40 -13.73 -0.51 5.64
C VAL A 40 -14.49 -0.89 6.90
N PHE A 41 -15.34 -1.93 6.85
CA PHE A 41 -16.12 -2.39 7.99
C PHE A 41 -15.28 -2.62 9.27
N PRO A 42 -14.17 -3.39 9.26
CA PRO A 42 -13.37 -3.60 10.46
C PRO A 42 -12.72 -2.32 10.97
N ILE A 43 -12.37 -1.38 10.10
CA ILE A 43 -11.80 -0.08 10.48
C ILE A 43 -12.86 0.74 11.22
N VAL A 44 -14.05 0.88 10.64
CA VAL A 44 -15.16 1.62 11.26
C VAL A 44 -15.57 0.98 12.58
N TYR A 45 -15.65 -0.35 12.62
CA TYR A 45 -15.95 -1.09 13.85
C TYR A 45 -14.86 -0.88 14.91
N SER A 46 -13.58 -0.94 14.52
CA SER A 46 -12.45 -0.68 15.41
C SER A 46 -12.47 0.74 15.99
N LEU A 47 -12.85 1.74 15.17
CA LEU A 47 -13.01 3.13 15.62
C LEU A 47 -14.21 3.31 16.54
N TRP A 48 -15.30 2.59 16.29
CA TRP A 48 -16.47 2.61 17.17
C TRP A 48 -16.10 2.06 18.55
N ILE A 49 -15.48 0.87 18.61
CA ILE A 49 -15.14 0.21 19.88
C ILE A 49 -14.01 0.92 20.64
N SER A 50 -13.12 1.67 19.99
CA SER A 50 -12.05 2.41 20.66
C SER A 50 -12.56 3.56 21.53
N LEU A 51 -13.81 4.00 21.33
CA LEU A 51 -14.50 4.99 22.17
C LEU A 51 -15.10 4.40 23.46
N PHE A 52 -15.04 3.09 23.63
CA PHE A 52 -15.55 2.38 24.81
C PHE A 52 -14.40 1.82 25.64
N ASP A 53 -14.55 1.76 26.97
CA ASP A 53 -13.59 1.08 27.85
C ASP A 53 -13.90 -0.42 27.87
N LEU A 54 -13.39 -1.14 26.87
CA LEU A 54 -13.53 -2.59 26.76
C LEU A 54 -12.43 -3.29 27.57
N LYS A 55 -12.81 -3.86 28.72
CA LYS A 55 -11.92 -4.69 29.53
C LYS A 55 -12.28 -6.17 29.40
N LEU A 56 -11.31 -6.98 28.95
CA LEU A 56 -11.46 -8.45 28.91
C LEU A 56 -11.84 -9.04 30.27
N THR A 57 -11.42 -8.39 31.37
CA THR A 57 -11.73 -8.80 32.74
C THR A 57 -13.16 -8.48 33.19
N ARG A 58 -13.91 -7.64 32.44
CA ARG A 58 -15.28 -7.23 32.77
C ARG A 58 -16.13 -7.10 31.49
N PRO A 59 -16.47 -8.21 30.82
CA PRO A 59 -17.13 -8.18 29.51
C PRO A 59 -18.53 -7.52 29.54
N ASN A 60 -19.23 -7.53 30.67
CA ASN A 60 -20.56 -6.91 30.81
C ASN A 60 -20.52 -5.39 31.05
N ARG A 61 -19.34 -4.76 31.11
CA ARG A 61 -19.22 -3.31 31.29
C ARG A 61 -18.41 -2.73 30.13
N ALA A 62 -19.10 -2.04 29.24
CA ALA A 62 -18.52 -1.26 28.15
C ALA A 62 -19.02 0.20 28.25
N PRO A 63 -18.55 0.98 29.25
CA PRO A 63 -18.94 2.38 29.33
C PRO A 63 -18.36 3.14 28.14
N PHE A 64 -19.16 4.05 27.60
CA PHE A 64 -18.71 4.96 26.55
C PHE A 64 -17.87 6.07 27.18
N VAL A 65 -16.59 6.16 26.77
CA VAL A 65 -15.57 7.04 27.37
C VAL A 65 -15.01 8.07 26.38
N TRP A 66 -15.68 8.24 25.23
CA TRP A 66 -15.27 9.18 24.18
C TRP A 66 -13.79 9.05 23.83
N PHE A 67 -12.96 10.06 24.14
CA PHE A 67 -11.54 10.13 23.78
C PHE A 67 -10.58 9.84 24.94
N ASP A 68 -11.08 9.46 26.12
CA ASP A 68 -10.24 9.27 27.31
C ASP A 68 -9.18 8.17 27.09
N ASN A 69 -9.53 7.12 26.34
CA ASN A 69 -8.60 6.06 25.94
C ASN A 69 -7.38 6.59 25.18
N TYR A 70 -7.58 7.58 24.31
CA TYR A 70 -6.49 8.18 23.53
C TYR A 70 -5.62 9.06 24.41
N ALA A 71 -6.22 9.89 25.27
CA ALA A 71 -5.48 10.73 26.21
C ALA A 71 -4.59 9.88 27.14
N LEU A 72 -5.11 8.76 27.64
CA LEU A 72 -4.37 7.84 28.50
C LEU A 72 -3.12 7.29 27.82
N ILE A 73 -3.23 6.86 26.55
CA ILE A 73 -2.11 6.30 25.79
C ILE A 73 -1.01 7.35 25.55
N PHE A 74 -1.37 8.61 25.29
CA PHE A 74 -0.38 9.68 25.07
C PHE A 74 0.44 10.01 26.33
N HIS A 75 -0.08 9.73 27.52
CA HIS A 75 0.65 9.89 28.77
C HIS A 75 1.46 8.65 29.18
N ASP A 76 1.32 7.53 28.45
CA ASP A 76 2.02 6.29 28.78
C ASP A 76 3.48 6.31 28.24
N PRO A 77 4.51 6.25 29.11
CA PRO A 77 5.90 6.19 28.67
C PRO A 77 6.22 4.90 27.89
N MET A 78 5.52 3.80 28.15
CA MET A 78 5.70 2.55 27.43
C MET A 78 5.25 2.69 25.97
N PHE A 79 4.16 3.44 25.73
CA PHE A 79 3.70 3.77 24.38
C PHE A 79 4.79 4.48 23.58
N TRP A 80 5.35 5.57 24.11
CA TRP A 80 6.43 6.32 23.43
C TRP A 80 7.70 5.50 23.23
N SER A 81 8.05 4.64 24.19
CA SER A 81 9.19 3.74 24.02
C SER A 81 8.97 2.74 22.88
N SER A 82 7.73 2.26 22.70
CA SER A 82 7.37 1.32 21.64
C SER A 82 7.31 2.01 20.29
N VAL A 83 6.72 3.21 20.22
CA VAL A 83 6.71 4.06 19.02
C VAL A 83 8.13 4.36 18.56
N GLY A 84 9.01 4.79 19.46
CA GLY A 84 10.41 5.08 19.13
C GLY A 84 11.16 3.88 18.56
N ARG A 85 10.97 2.69 19.16
CA ARG A 85 11.56 1.43 18.66
C ARG A 85 11.05 1.10 17.26
N THR A 86 9.73 1.10 17.05
CA THR A 86 9.14 0.79 15.74
C THR A 86 9.57 1.81 14.69
N THR A 87 9.52 3.10 14.99
CA THR A 87 9.96 4.14 14.05
C THR A 87 11.43 4.01 13.69
N SER A 88 12.32 3.79 14.67
CA SER A 88 13.75 3.60 14.41
C SER A 88 14.01 2.34 13.55
N PHE A 89 13.31 1.24 13.84
CA PHE A 89 13.36 0.02 13.06
C PHE A 89 12.89 0.23 11.62
N THR A 90 11.72 0.84 11.42
CA THR A 90 11.16 1.11 10.08
C THR A 90 12.09 2.02 9.27
N LEU A 91 12.60 3.11 9.85
CA LEU A 91 13.52 4.02 9.15
C LEU A 91 14.82 3.31 8.74
N MET A 92 15.42 2.55 9.65
CA MET A 92 16.63 1.79 9.36
C MET A 92 16.38 0.72 8.28
N SER A 93 15.25 0.01 8.37
CA SER A 93 14.86 -1.01 7.40
C SER A 93 14.66 -0.42 6.00
N VAL A 94 13.89 0.65 5.89
CA VAL A 94 13.63 1.33 4.61
C VAL A 94 14.93 1.88 4.02
N ALA A 95 15.76 2.54 4.83
CA ALA A 95 17.05 3.06 4.37
C ALA A 95 17.97 1.96 3.84
N CYS A 96 18.10 0.84 4.56
CA CYS A 96 18.89 -0.31 4.12
C CYS A 96 18.36 -0.91 2.81
N ILE A 97 17.04 -1.14 2.71
CA ILE A 97 16.45 -1.72 1.50
C ILE A 97 16.61 -0.77 0.31
N MET A 98 16.39 0.54 0.49
CA MET A 98 16.60 1.54 -0.56
C MET A 98 18.06 1.58 -1.01
N PHE A 99 19.01 1.51 -0.07
CA PHE A 99 20.44 1.50 -0.39
C PHE A 99 20.81 0.25 -1.20
N ILE A 100 20.39 -0.94 -0.77
CA ILE A 100 20.64 -2.19 -1.48
C ILE A 100 19.96 -2.19 -2.86
N ALA A 101 18.71 -1.75 -2.95
CA ALA A 101 17.98 -1.67 -4.21
C ALA A 101 18.65 -0.70 -5.19
N MET A 102 19.16 0.45 -4.71
CA MET A 102 19.91 1.39 -5.53
C MET A 102 21.22 0.77 -6.03
N LEU A 103 21.98 0.09 -5.17
CA LEU A 103 23.21 -0.61 -5.58
C LEU A 103 22.91 -1.68 -6.64
N MET A 104 21.85 -2.48 -6.44
CA MET A 104 21.41 -3.47 -7.42
C MET A 104 20.98 -2.83 -8.74
N ALA A 105 20.25 -1.72 -8.69
CA ALA A 105 19.84 -0.98 -9.88
C ALA A 105 21.05 -0.44 -10.65
N LEU A 106 22.06 0.11 -9.96
CA LEU A 106 23.30 0.60 -10.57
C LEU A 106 24.11 -0.55 -11.19
N LEU A 107 24.25 -1.67 -10.48
CA LEU A 107 24.90 -2.87 -11.01
C LEU A 107 24.21 -3.35 -12.29
N LEU A 108 22.88 -3.38 -12.32
CA LEU A 108 22.11 -3.80 -13.49
C LEU A 108 22.13 -2.77 -14.64
N ASN A 109 22.27 -1.49 -14.32
CA ASN A 109 22.31 -0.38 -15.29
C ASN A 109 23.67 -0.25 -15.99
N GLU A 110 24.74 -0.82 -15.41
CA GLU A 110 26.03 -0.95 -16.09
C GLU A 110 25.90 -1.83 -17.34
N LYS A 111 26.59 -1.46 -18.43
CA LYS A 111 26.62 -2.25 -19.67
C LYS A 111 27.39 -3.55 -19.41
N PHE A 112 26.73 -4.55 -18.86
CA PHE A 112 27.31 -5.86 -18.60
C PHE A 112 28.00 -6.38 -19.88
N ARG A 113 29.33 -6.51 -19.81
CA ARG A 113 30.17 -7.14 -20.85
C ARG A 113 29.78 -8.61 -21.13
N GLY A 114 28.88 -9.20 -20.33
CA GLY A 114 28.32 -10.56 -20.50
C GLY A 114 26.89 -10.63 -21.06
N ARG A 115 26.26 -9.50 -21.45
CA ARG A 115 24.87 -9.46 -21.96
C ARG A 115 24.60 -10.39 -23.15
N ARG A 116 25.63 -10.72 -23.93
CA ARG A 116 25.52 -11.60 -25.12
C ARG A 116 25.40 -13.09 -24.78
N ILE A 117 25.75 -13.51 -23.56
CA ILE A 117 25.79 -14.93 -23.17
C ILE A 117 24.50 -15.36 -22.46
N LEU A 118 23.79 -14.41 -21.83
CA LEU A 118 22.55 -14.66 -21.09
C LEU A 118 21.28 -14.36 -21.90
N SER A 119 21.40 -13.80 -23.10
CA SER A 119 20.26 -13.46 -23.97
C SER A 119 20.02 -14.46 -25.11
N THR A 120 20.60 -15.67 -25.01
CA THR A 120 20.26 -16.83 -25.85
C THR A 120 19.70 -17.90 -24.95
#